data_AF-A0A0F7JM36-F1
#
_entry.id   AF-A0A0F7JM36-F1
#
_cell.length_a   1.000
_cell.length_b   1.000
_cell.length_c   1.000
_cell.angle_alpha   90.00
_cell.angle_beta   90.00
_cell.angle_gamma   90.00
#
_symmetry.space_group_name_H-M   'P 1'
#
loop_
_entity.id
_entity.type
_entity.pdbx_description
1 polymer ?
#
loop_
_entity_poly.entity_id
_entity_poly.type
_entity_poly.pdbx_seq_one_letter_code
_entity_poly.pdbx_strand_id
1 'polypeptide(L)'
;MSLQDAIQKGVDATTTPEMLALRFRHQLTFRLGPHTWDVRCSVRDPQRIDPKALARMGQLTNAQGIATSDLRLLTVHPDDTVPVPGATAAWDDGTLEILEWSQPSDFTGQRLGTCALRRP
;
A
#
# COMPACT_ATOMS: atom_id res chain seq x y z
N MET A 1 -22.39 -20.25 13.64
CA MET A 1 -21.61 -19.39 12.71
C MET A 1 -20.28 -19.14 13.37
N SER A 2 -19.18 -19.55 12.74
CA SER A 2 -17.85 -19.33 13.33
C SER A 2 -17.45 -17.86 13.24
N LEU A 3 -16.47 -17.44 14.05
CA LEU A 3 -15.90 -16.09 13.94
C LEU A 3 -15.27 -15.87 12.56
N GLN A 4 -14.67 -16.91 11.98
CA GLN A 4 -14.09 -16.85 10.63
C GLN A 4 -15.16 -16.59 9.57
N ASP A 5 -16.30 -17.30 9.63
CA ASP A 5 -17.41 -17.09 8.69
C ASP A 5 -17.98 -15.67 8.81
N ALA A 6 -18.09 -15.16 10.05
CA ALA A 6 -18.58 -13.81 10.30
C ALA A 6 -17.62 -12.75 9.73
N ILE A 7 -16.30 -12.94 9.88
CA ILE A 7 -15.29 -12.04 9.31
C ILE A 7 -15.33 -12.10 7.78
N GLN A 8 -15.36 -13.29 7.19
CA GLN A 8 -15.40 -13.44 5.73
C GLN A 8 -16.63 -12.75 5.13
N LYS A 9 -17.81 -12.96 5.73
CA LYS A 9 -19.04 -12.29 5.31
C LYS A 9 -18.93 -10.76 5.39
N GLY A 10 -18.23 -10.25 6.40
CA GLY A 10 -17.93 -8.82 6.52
C GLY A 10 -16.98 -8.32 5.42
N VAL A 11 -15.94 -9.09 5.10
CA VAL A 11 -15.02 -8.76 3.99
C VAL A 11 -15.77 -8.71 2.66
N ASP A 12 -16.56 -9.72 2.35
CA ASP A 12 -17.34 -9.82 1.12
C ASP A 12 -18.28 -8.61 0.96
N ALA A 13 -18.95 -8.20 2.04
CA ALA A 13 -19.81 -7.02 2.04
C ALA A 13 -19.06 -5.70 1.76
N THR A 14 -17.74 -5.64 1.96
CA THR A 14 -16.92 -4.44 1.74
C THR A 14 -16.07 -4.49 0.47
N THR A 15 -16.20 -5.55 -0.34
CA THR A 15 -15.46 -5.77 -1.58
C THR A 15 -16.35 -5.65 -2.82
N THR A 16 -17.47 -4.95 -2.71
CA THR A 16 -18.28 -4.61 -3.88
C THR A 16 -17.48 -3.74 -4.87
N PRO A 17 -17.78 -3.81 -6.18
CA PRO A 17 -17.06 -3.01 -7.18
C PRO A 17 -17.01 -1.51 -6.86
N GLU A 18 -18.09 -0.94 -6.34
CA GLU A 18 -18.19 0.48 -5.97
C GLU A 18 -17.27 0.80 -4.78
N MET A 19 -17.24 -0.08 -3.78
CA MET A 19 -16.36 0.07 -2.61
C MET A 19 -14.89 -0.07 -2.98
N LEU A 20 -14.57 -0.98 -3.91
CA LEU A 20 -13.21 -1.14 -4.44
C LEU A 20 -12.78 0.09 -5.23
N ALA A 21 -13.65 0.64 -6.09
CA ALA A 21 -13.36 1.86 -6.84
C ALA A 21 -13.07 3.06 -5.92
N LEU A 22 -13.82 3.20 -4.81
CA LEU A 22 -13.58 4.25 -3.82
C LEU A 22 -12.27 4.02 -3.04
N ARG A 23 -11.96 2.77 -2.70
CA ARG A 23 -10.76 2.41 -1.92
C ARG A 23 -9.48 2.60 -2.75
N PHE A 24 -9.49 2.12 -3.98
CA PHE A 24 -8.36 2.10 -4.92
C PHE A 24 -8.50 3.18 -5.99
N ARG A 25 -8.74 4.41 -5.53
CA ARG A 25 -9.08 5.58 -6.35
C ARG A 25 -7.95 6.16 -7.21
N HIS A 26 -6.71 5.74 -6.99
CA HIS A 26 -5.55 6.24 -7.74
C HIS A 26 -5.14 5.21 -8.80
N GLN A 27 -4.69 5.68 -9.96
CA GLN A 27 -4.04 4.85 -10.97
C GLN A 27 -2.58 5.29 -11.05
N LEU A 28 -1.64 4.39 -10.77
CA LEU A 28 -0.20 4.67 -10.83
C LEU A 28 0.50 3.66 -11.74
N THR A 29 1.55 4.13 -12.40
CA THR A 29 2.45 3.30 -13.21
C THR A 29 3.80 3.22 -12.50
N PHE A 30 4.06 2.10 -11.84
CA PHE A 30 5.37 1.82 -11.22
C PHE A 30 6.35 1.28 -12.26
N ARG A 31 7.62 1.66 -12.14
CA ARG A 31 8.69 1.23 -13.06
C ARG A 31 9.95 0.81 -12.32
N LEU A 32 10.62 -0.21 -12.84
CA LEU A 32 11.96 -0.62 -12.41
C LEU A 32 12.71 -1.25 -13.60
N GLY A 33 13.69 -0.52 -14.14
CA GLY A 33 14.35 -0.92 -15.38
C GLY A 33 13.34 -1.08 -16.53
N PRO A 34 13.29 -2.24 -17.22
CA PRO A 34 12.31 -2.49 -18.29
C PRO A 34 10.91 -2.87 -17.78
N HIS A 35 10.75 -3.13 -16.48
CA HIS A 35 9.49 -3.63 -15.92
C HIS A 35 8.55 -2.48 -15.57
N THR A 36 7.26 -2.68 -15.85
CA THR A 36 6.20 -1.71 -15.60
C THR A 36 5.00 -2.41 -14.95
N TRP A 37 4.36 -1.73 -13.99
CA TRP A 37 3.15 -2.17 -13.32
C TRP A 37 2.13 -1.03 -13.28
N ASP A 38 1.04 -1.18 -14.01
CA ASP A 38 -0.10 -0.27 -13.93
C ASP A 38 -1.07 -0.78 -12.87
N VAL A 39 -1.26 -0.01 -11.81
CA VAL A 39 -2.02 -0.44 -10.63
C VAL A 39 -3.05 0.60 -10.21
N ARG A 40 -4.24 0.10 -9.86
CA ARG A 40 -5.23 0.81 -9.06
C ARG A 40 -4.82 0.70 -7.61
N CYS A 41 -4.66 1.82 -6.92
CA CYS A 41 -4.12 1.83 -5.58
C CYS A 41 -4.72 2.90 -4.67
N SER A 42 -4.44 2.73 -3.38
CA SER A 42 -4.65 3.73 -2.35
C SER A 42 -3.29 4.09 -1.76
N VAL A 43 -2.98 5.38 -1.68
CA VAL A 43 -1.78 5.90 -1.00
C VAL A 43 -2.26 6.67 0.22
N ARG A 44 -1.70 6.36 1.39
CA ARG A 44 -2.09 6.96 2.68
C ARG A 44 -0.89 7.58 3.39
N ASP A 45 -1.13 8.76 3.95
CA ASP A 45 -0.15 9.46 4.77
C ASP A 45 0.00 8.83 6.16
N PRO A 46 1.23 8.75 6.69
CA PRO A 46 1.56 8.15 7.98
C PRO A 46 0.84 8.83 9.14
N GLN A 47 0.57 10.14 9.03
CA GLN A 47 -0.18 10.89 10.04
C GLN A 47 -1.66 10.47 10.15
N ARG A 48 -2.21 9.81 9.12
CA ARG A 48 -3.60 9.32 9.09
C ARG A 48 -3.71 7.85 9.50
N ILE A 49 -2.65 7.27 10.05
CA ILE A 49 -2.51 5.84 10.33
C ILE A 49 -2.45 5.58 11.84
N ASP A 50 -2.93 4.41 12.25
CA ASP A 50 -2.87 3.92 13.63
C ASP A 50 -1.42 3.93 14.18
N PRO A 51 -1.20 4.37 15.43
CA PRO A 51 0.14 4.46 16.03
C PRO A 51 0.96 3.15 16.01
N LYS A 52 0.32 1.97 16.03
CA LYS A 52 1.03 0.68 15.96
C LYS A 52 1.58 0.39 14.57
N ALA A 53 0.87 0.80 13.52
CA ALA A 53 1.37 0.69 12.15
C ALA A 53 2.53 1.68 11.93
N LEU A 54 2.47 2.86 12.54
CA LEU A 54 3.57 3.81 12.56
C LEU A 54 4.84 3.24 13.23
N ALA A 55 4.69 2.48 14.32
CA ALA A 55 5.82 1.87 15.03
C ALA A 55 6.56 0.81 14.19
N ARG A 56 5.86 0.04 13.35
CA ARG A 56 6.50 -0.90 12.40
C ARG A 56 7.29 -0.15 11.32
N MET A 57 6.72 0.93 10.80
CA MET A 57 7.40 1.82 9.86
C MET A 57 8.64 2.49 10.48
N GLY A 58 8.59 2.79 11.78
CA GLY A 58 9.69 3.38 12.55
C GLY A 58 10.98 2.54 12.60
N GLN A 59 10.90 1.24 12.35
CA GLN A 59 12.11 0.39 12.26
C GLN A 59 12.84 0.61 10.92
N LEU A 60 12.11 0.88 9.83
CA LEU A 60 12.67 1.21 8.52
C LEU A 60 13.24 2.64 8.48
N THR A 61 12.57 3.60 9.11
CA THR A 61 13.06 5.00 9.19
C THR A 61 14.45 5.06 9.80
N ASN A 62 14.71 4.26 10.83
CA ASN A 62 15.99 4.23 11.53
C ASN A 62 17.09 3.49 10.75
N ALA A 63 16.72 2.48 9.95
CA ALA A 63 17.67 1.70 9.16
C ALA A 63 18.10 2.39 7.86
N GLN A 64 17.22 3.22 7.26
CA GLN A 64 17.44 3.86 5.96
C GLN A 64 17.53 5.39 6.02
N GLY A 65 17.40 6.01 7.20
CA GLY A 65 17.49 7.46 7.38
C GLY A 65 16.34 8.24 6.76
N ILE A 66 15.17 7.61 6.57
CA ILE A 66 14.00 8.21 5.93
C ILE A 66 13.12 8.86 7.00
N ALA A 67 12.75 10.13 6.79
CA ALA A 67 11.86 10.81 7.71
C ALA A 67 10.46 10.17 7.68
N THR A 68 9.84 10.00 8.86
CA THR A 68 8.49 9.42 8.96
C THR A 68 7.46 10.21 8.14
N SER A 69 7.64 11.52 7.97
CA SER A 69 6.79 12.37 7.13
C SER A 69 6.81 12.01 5.65
N ASP A 70 7.85 11.33 5.20
CA ASP A 70 8.05 10.93 3.81
C ASP A 70 7.65 9.49 3.55
N LEU A 71 7.33 8.72 4.58
CA LEU A 71 6.79 7.39 4.35
C LEU A 71 5.34 7.46 3.86
N ARG A 72 4.91 6.47 3.09
CA ARG A 72 3.52 6.29 2.65
C ARG A 72 3.15 4.82 2.75
N LEU A 73 1.88 4.56 2.99
CA LEU A 73 1.33 3.21 2.87
C LEU A 73 0.59 3.05 1.56
N LEU A 74 0.94 1.99 0.83
CA LEU A 74 0.34 1.62 -0.43
C LEU A 74 -0.51 0.36 -0.26
N THR A 75 -1.71 0.38 -0.82
CA THR A 75 -2.50 -0.84 -1.03
C THR A 75 -2.90 -0.90 -2.49
N VAL A 76 -2.72 -2.06 -3.12
CA VAL A 76 -3.03 -2.30 -4.54
C VAL A 76 -4.34 -3.09 -4.64
N HIS A 77 -5.10 -2.81 -5.69
CA HIS A 77 -6.32 -3.55 -6.00
C HIS A 77 -6.03 -5.05 -6.12
N PRO A 78 -6.88 -5.94 -5.60
CA PRO A 78 -6.60 -7.38 -5.55
C PRO A 78 -6.31 -8.02 -6.92
N ASP A 79 -6.93 -7.50 -7.98
CA ASP A 79 -6.74 -8.01 -9.35
C ASP A 79 -5.46 -7.51 -10.03
N ASP A 80 -4.78 -6.51 -9.47
CA ASP A 80 -3.61 -5.90 -10.10
C ASP A 80 -2.32 -6.54 -9.58
N THR A 81 -1.33 -6.67 -10.46
CA THR A 81 -0.04 -7.25 -10.09
C THR A 81 0.74 -6.26 -9.22
N VAL A 82 1.14 -6.71 -8.04
CA VAL A 82 1.85 -5.89 -7.07
C VAL A 82 3.26 -5.55 -7.59
N PRO A 83 3.67 -4.27 -7.63
CA PRO A 83 5.02 -3.91 -8.07
C PRO A 83 6.06 -4.30 -7.02
N VAL A 84 7.29 -4.57 -7.47
CA VAL A 84 8.37 -5.05 -6.59
C VAL A 84 9.06 -3.91 -5.82
N PRO A 85 9.76 -4.22 -4.70
CA PRO A 85 10.65 -3.27 -4.04
C PRO A 85 11.64 -2.60 -5.00
N GLY A 86 11.88 -1.31 -4.80
CA GLY A 86 12.68 -0.43 -5.66
C GLY A 86 11.92 0.16 -6.84
N ALA A 87 10.72 -0.34 -7.18
CA ALA A 87 9.92 0.25 -8.23
C ALA A 87 9.38 1.63 -7.83
N THR A 88 9.34 2.56 -8.79
CA THR A 88 8.98 3.96 -8.54
C THR A 88 7.83 4.44 -9.41
N ALA A 89 7.02 5.36 -8.87
CA ALA A 89 5.95 6.05 -9.59
C ALA A 89 5.94 7.55 -9.23
N ALA A 90 5.45 8.39 -10.12
CA ALA A 90 5.21 9.80 -9.81
C ALA A 90 4.05 9.94 -8.80
N TRP A 91 4.24 10.77 -7.78
CA TRP A 91 3.24 10.99 -6.73
C TRP A 91 3.46 12.33 -6.01
N ASP A 92 2.42 13.17 -5.92
CA ASP A 92 2.39 14.39 -5.08
C ASP A 92 3.67 15.24 -5.20
N ASP A 93 3.99 15.64 -6.44
CA ASP A 93 5.20 16.39 -6.85
C ASP A 93 6.55 15.72 -6.52
N GLY A 94 6.54 14.45 -6.17
CA GLY A 94 7.72 13.64 -5.89
C GLY A 94 7.69 12.27 -6.57
N THR A 95 8.58 11.41 -6.10
CA THR A 95 8.71 10.03 -6.54
C THR A 95 8.40 9.09 -5.37
N LEU A 96 7.41 8.24 -5.56
CA LEU A 96 7.04 7.19 -4.62
C LEU A 96 7.83 5.93 -4.94
N GLU A 97 8.73 5.52 -4.05
CA GLU A 97 9.53 4.30 -4.15
C GLU A 97 8.97 3.23 -3.22
N ILE A 98 8.79 2.01 -3.71
CA ILE A 98 8.39 0.87 -2.87
C ILE A 98 9.60 0.37 -2.10
N LEU A 99 9.53 0.35 -0.77
CA LEU A 99 10.59 -0.20 0.08
C LEU A 99 10.37 -1.68 0.33
N GLU A 100 9.16 -2.06 0.74
CA GLU A 100 8.82 -3.44 1.06
C GLU A 100 7.30 -3.70 1.06
N TRP A 101 6.93 -4.97 1.14
CA TRP A 101 5.56 -5.44 1.29
C TRP A 101 5.40 -6.28 2.55
N SER A 102 4.28 -6.09 3.25
CA SER A 102 3.86 -6.99 4.32
C SER A 102 3.52 -8.38 3.77
N GLN A 103 3.41 -9.34 4.69
CA GLN A 103 2.72 -10.59 4.41
C GLN A 103 1.27 -10.32 3.97
N PRO A 104 0.70 -11.17 3.10
CA PRO A 104 -0.71 -11.07 2.74
C PRO A 104 -1.59 -11.34 3.98
N SER A 105 -2.69 -10.61 4.07
CA SER A 105 -3.73 -10.86 5.06
C SER A 105 -4.44 -12.19 4.77
N ASP A 106 -4.57 -13.04 5.78
CA ASP A 106 -5.28 -14.32 5.67
C ASP A 106 -6.78 -14.15 5.34
N PHE A 107 -7.35 -12.97 5.58
CA PHE A 107 -8.78 -12.68 5.37
C PHE A 107 -9.07 -11.99 4.04
N THR A 108 -8.11 -11.26 3.49
CA THR A 108 -8.34 -10.42 2.31
C THR A 108 -7.38 -10.72 1.17
N GLY A 109 -6.32 -11.52 1.40
CA GLY A 109 -5.20 -11.71 0.47
C GLY A 109 -4.36 -10.46 0.22
N GLN A 110 -4.77 -9.30 0.75
CA GLN A 110 -4.14 -8.02 0.47
C GLN A 110 -2.84 -7.86 1.23
N ARG A 111 -1.89 -7.18 0.58
CA ARG A 111 -0.62 -6.76 1.15
C ARG A 111 -0.62 -5.25 1.37
N LEU A 112 0.14 -4.83 2.36
CA LEU A 112 0.42 -3.42 2.64
C LEU A 112 1.86 -3.12 2.22
N GLY A 113 2.02 -2.15 1.33
CA GLY A 113 3.32 -1.68 0.88
C GLY A 113 3.79 -0.51 1.72
N THR A 114 5.04 -0.51 2.13
CA THR A 114 5.70 0.67 2.69
C THR A 114 6.46 1.36 1.56
N CYS A 115 6.21 2.66 1.38
CA CYS A 115 6.86 3.46 0.35
C CYS A 115 7.58 4.66 0.96
N ALA A 116 8.61 5.14 0.26
CA ALA A 116 9.25 6.43 0.52
C ALA A 116 8.85 7.43 -0.56
N LEU A 117 8.36 8.59 -0.15
CA LEU A 117 8.14 9.74 -1.01
C LEU A 117 9.39 10.60 -1.01
N ARG A 118 10.11 10.61 -2.13
CA ARG A 118 11.30 11.45 -2.33
C ARG A 118 10.89 12.70 -3.10
N ARG A 119 11.18 13.86 -2.52
CA ARG A 119 11.03 15.15 -3.19
C ARG A 119 12.38 15.61 -3.75
N PRO A 120 12.39 16.40 -4.84
CA PRO A 120 13.60 17.00 -5.39
C PRO A 120 14.34 17.89 -4.39
#